data_AF-A0A1B6G702-F1
#
_entry.id   AF-A0A1B6G702-F1
#
_cell.length_a   1.000
_cell.length_b   1.000
_cell.length_c   1.000
_cell.angle_alpha   90.00
_cell.angle_beta   90.00
_cell.angle_gamma   90.00
#
_symmetry.space_group_name_H-M   'P 1'
#
loop_
_entity.id
_entity.type
_entity.pdbx_description
1 polymer ?
#
loop_
_entity_poly.entity_id
_entity_poly.type
_entity_poly.pdbx_seq_one_letter_code
_entity_poly.pdbx_strand_id
1 'polypeptide(L)'
;EEKCIWQSMTYGPFYREIKKVFRKNVDINITFSTKNKINNLLGNPKDKVSDENKSGIYKINCEDCDKIYIGQTKRTIKTRFKEHERYYKYGQTQKSAIAKHALESNHTFKNVKLLKSVYKKEELDAYETLYIKKHEDKILNNDSGPIQNSP
;
A
#
# COMPACT_ATOMS: atom_id res chain seq x y z
N GLU A 1 -18.50 25.09 -27.24
CA GLU A 1 -17.96 25.59 -25.96
C GLU A 1 -16.45 25.58 -26.06
N GLU A 2 -15.80 26.75 -26.05
CA GLU A 2 -14.35 26.84 -26.10
C GLU A 2 -13.76 26.35 -24.77
N LYS A 3 -12.87 25.36 -24.87
CA LYS A 3 -12.33 24.67 -23.70
C LYS A 3 -11.16 25.50 -23.16
N CYS A 4 -11.40 26.24 -22.09
CA CYS A 4 -10.37 27.04 -21.44
C CYS A 4 -9.29 26.12 -20.82
N ILE A 5 -8.05 26.22 -21.31
CA ILE A 5 -6.93 25.37 -20.88
C ILE A 5 -6.23 26.04 -19.69
N TRP A 6 -6.12 25.30 -18.59
CA TRP A 6 -5.44 25.76 -17.38
C TRP A 6 -4.10 25.06 -17.21
N GLN A 7 -3.04 25.85 -17.01
CA GLN A 7 -1.69 25.34 -16.77
C GLN A 7 -1.11 25.92 -15.47
N SER A 8 -0.39 25.09 -14.71
CA SER A 8 0.32 25.56 -13.51
C SER A 8 1.81 25.80 -13.78
N MET A 9 2.36 26.88 -13.24
CA MET A 9 3.78 27.22 -13.32
C MET A 9 4.31 27.65 -11.96
N THR A 10 5.62 27.57 -11.73
CA THR A 10 6.23 28.14 -10.52
C THR A 10 6.49 29.64 -10.67
N TYR A 11 6.42 30.39 -9.56
CA TYR A 11 6.87 31.78 -9.56
C TYR A 11 8.35 31.87 -9.99
N GLY A 12 8.63 32.82 -10.88
CA GLY A 12 9.96 33.09 -11.40
C GLY A 12 10.06 34.54 -11.90
N PRO A 13 11.25 34.98 -12.31
CA PRO A 13 11.38 36.26 -12.99
C PRO A 13 10.51 36.24 -14.26
N PHE A 14 9.82 37.35 -14.54
CA PHE A 14 8.93 37.52 -15.69
C PHE A 14 7.60 36.73 -15.68
N TYR A 15 7.18 36.20 -14.52
CA TYR A 15 5.95 35.40 -14.43
C TYR A 15 4.69 36.15 -14.91
N ARG A 16 4.65 37.48 -14.77
CA ARG A 16 3.51 38.33 -15.19
C ARG A 16 3.46 38.50 -16.70
N GLU A 17 4.62 38.71 -17.31
CA GLU A 17 4.85 38.87 -18.74
C GLU A 17 4.46 37.58 -19.45
N ILE A 18 4.96 36.45 -18.94
CA ILE A 18 4.59 35.11 -19.41
C ILE A 18 3.07 34.92 -19.32
N LYS A 19 2.43 35.21 -18.17
CA LYS A 19 0.97 35.11 -18.04
C LYS A 19 0.22 35.91 -19.12
N LYS A 20 0.67 37.14 -19.38
CA LYS A 20 0.04 38.03 -20.37
C LYS A 20 0.17 37.49 -21.79
N VAL A 21 1.35 37.00 -22.17
CA VAL A 21 1.62 36.44 -23.51
C VAL A 21 0.77 35.20 -23.75
N PHE A 22 0.76 34.26 -22.82
CA PHE A 22 0.01 33.00 -22.98
C PHE A 22 -1.51 33.22 -23.01
N ARG A 23 -2.03 34.18 -22.23
CA ARG A 23 -3.46 34.53 -22.26
C ARG A 23 -3.87 35.23 -23.56
N LYS A 24 -3.00 36.09 -24.12
CA LYS A 24 -3.31 36.86 -25.34
C LYS A 24 -3.15 36.04 -26.62
N ASN A 25 -2.14 35.17 -26.67
CA ASN A 25 -1.73 34.53 -27.92
C ASN A 25 -2.22 33.08 -28.05
N VAL A 26 -2.56 32.41 -26.93
CA VAL A 26 -2.80 30.96 -26.89
C VAL A 26 -4.06 30.57 -26.08
N ASP A 27 -4.80 31.55 -25.53
CA ASP A 27 -5.95 31.32 -24.63
C ASP A 27 -5.68 30.31 -23.49
N ILE A 28 -4.46 30.36 -22.94
CA ILE A 28 -4.06 29.53 -21.80
C ILE A 28 -4.07 30.39 -20.53
N ASN A 29 -4.81 29.93 -19.52
CA ASN A 29 -4.79 30.54 -18.20
C ASN A 29 -3.73 29.90 -17.31
N ILE A 30 -2.76 30.71 -16.89
CA ILE A 30 -1.67 30.27 -16.02
C ILE A 30 -1.99 30.54 -14.55
N THR A 31 -1.91 29.49 -13.74
CA THR A 31 -1.88 29.57 -12.26
C THR A 31 -0.46 29.43 -11.74
N PHE A 32 -0.19 30.00 -10.57
CA PHE A 32 1.15 30.01 -9.99
C PHE A 32 1.21 29.21 -8.69
N SER A 33 2.27 28.43 -8.53
CA SER A 33 2.57 27.68 -7.31
C SER A 33 3.98 27.97 -6.82
N THR A 34 4.22 27.83 -5.52
CA THR A 34 5.56 27.90 -4.94
C THR A 34 6.15 26.49 -4.84
N LYS A 35 7.48 26.38 -5.01
CA LYS A 35 8.20 25.13 -4.73
C LYS A 35 8.26 24.83 -3.23
N ASN A 36 8.35 25.89 -2.41
CA ASN A 36 8.41 25.81 -0.96
C ASN A 36 7.00 25.82 -0.35
N LYS A 37 6.32 24.67 -0.39
CA LYS A 37 5.06 24.50 0.33
C LYS A 37 5.36 24.45 1.83
N ILE A 38 4.45 24.97 2.66
CA ILE A 38 4.56 24.92 4.13
C ILE A 38 4.81 23.48 4.61
N ASN A 39 4.12 22.50 4.02
CA ASN A 39 4.32 21.07 4.31
C ASN A 39 5.73 20.55 3.97
N ASN A 40 6.44 21.15 3.01
CA ASN A 40 7.83 20.79 2.71
C ASN A 40 8.80 21.42 3.72
N LEU A 41 8.48 22.62 4.23
CA LEU A 41 9.33 23.35 5.17
C LEU A 41 9.18 22.85 6.61
N LEU A 42 7.93 22.61 7.04
CA LEU A 42 7.59 22.20 8.40
C LEU A 42 7.40 20.69 8.54
N GLY A 43 7.35 19.96 7.42
CA GLY A 43 6.93 18.57 7.40
C GLY A 43 5.44 18.39 7.65
N ASN A 44 5.03 17.13 7.74
CA ASN A 44 3.67 16.79 8.16
C ASN A 44 3.61 16.86 9.70
N PRO A 45 2.78 17.73 10.31
CA PRO A 45 2.68 17.85 11.76
C PRO A 45 1.99 16.63 12.40
N LYS A 46 1.38 15.74 11.61
CA LYS A 46 0.73 14.54 12.13
C LYS A 46 1.75 13.49 12.53
N ASP A 47 1.47 12.84 13.65
CA ASP A 47 2.24 11.69 14.10
C ASP A 47 2.26 10.58 13.05
N LYS A 48 3.43 9.97 12.89
CA LYS A 48 3.58 8.82 12.01
C LYS A 48 2.80 7.65 12.60
N VAL A 49 1.86 7.13 11.83
CA VAL A 49 1.15 5.89 12.17
C VAL A 49 2.15 4.74 12.18
N SER A 50 2.13 3.90 13.24
CA SER A 50 2.94 2.70 13.31
C SER A 50 2.57 1.69 12.23
N ASP A 51 3.50 0.85 11.82
CA ASP A 51 3.29 -0.06 10.68
C ASP A 51 2.17 -1.07 10.92
N GLU A 52 1.97 -1.52 12.16
CA GLU A 52 0.86 -2.40 12.55
C GLU A 52 -0.53 -1.78 12.37
N ASN A 53 -0.59 -0.45 12.42
CA ASN A 53 -1.84 0.31 12.29
C ASN A 53 -2.10 0.76 10.85
N LYS A 54 -1.24 0.39 9.89
CA LYS A 54 -1.46 0.65 8.47
C LYS A 54 -2.24 -0.48 7.81
N SER A 55 -2.85 -0.16 6.67
CA SER A 55 -3.40 -1.14 5.72
C SER A 55 -2.39 -1.42 4.62
N GLY A 56 -2.51 -2.56 3.95
CA GLY A 56 -1.57 -2.93 2.92
C GLY A 56 -1.31 -4.43 2.84
N ILE A 57 -0.17 -4.74 2.24
CA ILE A 57 0.37 -6.09 2.17
C ILE A 57 1.26 -6.32 3.39
N TYR A 58 1.00 -7.41 4.09
CA TYR A 58 1.75 -7.82 5.26
C TYR A 58 2.27 -9.24 5.10
N LYS A 59 3.28 -9.57 5.90
CA LYS A 59 3.93 -10.87 5.97
C LYS A 59 3.90 -11.36 7.41
N ILE A 60 3.55 -12.62 7.60
CA ILE A 60 3.68 -13.34 8.87
C ILE A 60 4.72 -14.43 8.65
N ASN A 61 5.71 -14.51 9.53
CA ASN A 61 6.68 -15.59 9.53
C ASN A 61 6.27 -16.67 10.52
N CYS A 62 6.49 -17.93 10.16
CA CYS A 62 6.58 -18.98 11.16
C CYS A 62 7.88 -18.79 11.97
N GLU A 63 7.85 -19.05 13.27
CA GLU A 63 9.03 -18.97 14.14
C GLU A 63 9.90 -20.22 14.06
N ASP A 64 9.26 -21.36 13.79
CA ASP A 64 9.88 -22.69 13.84
C ASP A 64 10.34 -23.17 12.46
N CYS A 65 9.94 -22.50 11.37
CA CYS A 65 10.41 -22.81 10.03
C CYS A 65 10.46 -21.60 9.09
N ASP A 66 11.14 -21.76 7.97
CA ASP A 66 11.37 -20.74 6.95
C ASP A 66 10.13 -20.33 6.14
N LYS A 67 8.96 -20.88 6.47
CA LYS A 67 7.73 -20.63 5.73
C LYS A 67 7.07 -19.31 6.13
N ILE A 68 6.47 -18.65 5.15
CA ILE A 68 5.92 -17.31 5.27
C ILE A 68 4.51 -17.25 4.70
N TYR A 69 3.65 -16.50 5.37
CA TYR A 69 2.32 -16.19 4.88
C TYR A 69 2.28 -14.73 4.44
N ILE A 70 1.76 -14.45 3.24
CA ILE A 70 1.60 -13.09 2.72
C ILE A 70 0.11 -12.84 2.53
N GLY A 71 -0.39 -11.71 3.00
CA GLY A 71 -1.79 -11.37 2.81
C GLY A 71 -2.01 -9.88 2.69
N GLN A 72 -3.16 -9.53 2.12
CA GLN A 72 -3.64 -8.16 2.08
C GLN A 72 -4.67 -7.84 3.17
N THR A 73 -4.71 -6.59 3.60
CA THR A 73 -5.79 -6.05 4.44
C THR A 73 -6.07 -4.60 4.11
N LYS A 74 -7.36 -4.25 4.01
CA LYS A 74 -7.83 -2.85 3.95
C LYS A 74 -7.98 -2.21 5.33
N ARG A 75 -8.07 -3.04 6.37
CA ARG A 75 -8.08 -2.63 7.78
C ARG A 75 -6.65 -2.56 8.30
N THR A 76 -6.48 -2.29 9.59
CA THR A 76 -5.15 -2.36 10.22
C THR A 76 -4.61 -3.79 10.22
N ILE A 77 -3.30 -3.93 10.00
CA ILE A 77 -2.59 -5.21 10.08
C ILE A 77 -2.79 -5.86 11.44
N LYS A 78 -2.75 -5.07 12.51
CA LYS A 78 -3.00 -5.54 13.88
C LYS A 78 -4.35 -6.26 14.03
N THR A 79 -5.40 -5.74 13.39
CA THR A 79 -6.72 -6.38 13.42
C THR A 79 -6.70 -7.71 12.70
N ARG A 80 -6.08 -7.76 11.51
CA ARG A 80 -5.99 -8.98 10.71
C ARG A 80 -5.12 -10.05 11.40
N PHE A 81 -4.06 -9.63 12.08
CA PHE A 81 -3.20 -10.52 12.85
C PHE A 81 -3.96 -11.17 14.01
N LYS A 82 -4.72 -10.40 14.79
CA LYS A 82 -5.59 -10.93 15.86
C LYS A 82 -6.64 -11.92 15.37
N GLU A 83 -7.15 -11.73 14.14
CA GLU A 83 -8.05 -12.70 13.52
C GLU A 83 -7.34 -14.04 13.29
N HIS A 84 -6.09 -14.03 12.81
CA HIS A 84 -5.29 -15.25 12.65
C HIS A 84 -5.01 -15.95 13.98
N GLU A 85 -4.64 -15.20 15.02
CA GLU A 85 -4.48 -15.75 16.39
C GLU A 85 -5.78 -16.39 16.89
N ARG A 86 -6.92 -15.73 16.64
CA ARG A 86 -8.24 -16.28 16.96
C ARG A 86 -8.51 -17.57 16.20
N TYR A 87 -8.23 -17.62 14.90
CA TYR A 87 -8.43 -18.83 14.10
C TYR A 87 -7.55 -19.98 14.58
N TYR A 88 -6.30 -19.70 14.96
CA TYR A 88 -5.42 -20.67 15.60
C TYR A 88 -6.01 -21.19 16.91
N LYS A 89 -6.40 -20.29 17.82
CA LYS A 89 -6.97 -20.65 19.14
C LYS A 89 -8.23 -21.51 19.05
N TYR A 90 -9.10 -21.25 18.07
CA TYR A 90 -10.36 -21.97 17.89
C TYR A 90 -10.28 -23.10 16.85
N GLY A 91 -9.10 -23.45 16.35
CA GLY A 91 -8.95 -24.54 15.38
C GLY A 91 -9.60 -24.30 14.01
N GLN A 92 -9.84 -23.04 13.62
CA GLN A 92 -10.53 -22.69 12.37
C GLN A 92 -9.57 -22.68 11.16
N THR A 93 -9.00 -23.84 10.86
CA THR A 93 -7.97 -24.03 9.82
C THR A 93 -8.42 -23.61 8.41
N GLN A 94 -9.71 -23.70 8.12
CA GLN A 94 -10.27 -23.33 6.81
C GLN A 94 -10.20 -21.82 6.52
N LYS A 95 -10.05 -20.96 7.54
CA LYS A 95 -10.06 -19.51 7.39
C LYS A 95 -8.66 -18.89 7.26
N SER A 96 -7.61 -19.66 7.55
CA SER A 96 -6.25 -19.14 7.59
C SER A 96 -5.23 -20.24 7.37
N ALA A 97 -4.44 -20.08 6.31
CA ALA A 97 -3.36 -21.00 5.98
C ALA A 97 -2.25 -20.98 7.05
N ILE A 98 -1.95 -19.82 7.65
CA ILE A 98 -0.96 -19.73 8.74
C ILE A 98 -1.47 -20.43 10.01
N ALA A 99 -2.76 -20.30 10.35
CA ALA A 99 -3.34 -21.01 11.49
C ALA A 99 -3.37 -22.52 11.25
N LYS A 100 -3.70 -22.95 10.03
CA LYS A 100 -3.64 -24.37 9.62
C LYS A 100 -2.24 -24.92 9.78
N HIS A 101 -1.24 -24.25 9.20
CA HIS A 101 0.17 -24.67 9.31
C HIS A 101 0.64 -24.75 10.76
N ALA A 102 0.33 -23.73 11.57
CA ALA A 102 0.69 -23.70 12.99
C ALA A 102 0.10 -24.87 13.78
N LEU A 103 -1.17 -25.23 13.52
CA LEU A 103 -1.82 -26.35 14.20
C LEU A 103 -1.31 -27.71 13.73
N GLU A 104 -1.11 -27.90 12.42
CA GLU A 104 -0.68 -29.19 11.85
C GLU A 104 0.79 -29.50 12.15
N SER A 105 1.64 -28.47 12.13
CA SER A 105 3.08 -28.61 12.39
C SER A 105 3.46 -28.35 13.86
N ASN A 106 2.49 -28.04 14.72
CA ASN A 106 2.71 -27.62 16.11
C ASN A 106 3.72 -26.46 16.22
N HIS A 107 3.59 -25.49 15.32
CA HIS A 107 4.46 -24.31 15.19
C HIS A 107 3.77 -23.05 15.73
N THR A 108 4.55 -22.00 15.92
CA THR A 108 4.12 -20.70 16.40
C THR A 108 4.37 -19.59 15.40
N PHE A 109 3.57 -18.52 15.49
CA PHE A 109 3.72 -17.29 14.71
C PHE A 109 3.36 -16.09 15.58
N LYS A 110 4.31 -15.20 15.88
CA LYS A 110 4.02 -13.94 16.61
C LYS A 110 4.37 -12.70 15.82
N ASN A 111 5.26 -12.82 14.83
CA ASN A 111 5.80 -11.66 14.13
C ASN A 111 5.03 -11.34 12.84
N VAL A 112 4.45 -10.14 12.80
CA VAL A 112 3.85 -9.56 11.61
C VAL A 112 4.66 -8.35 11.14
N LYS A 113 4.91 -8.27 9.82
CA LYS A 113 5.65 -7.18 9.20
C LYS A 113 4.87 -6.58 8.04
N LEU A 114 4.80 -5.25 7.99
CA LEU A 114 4.29 -4.53 6.83
C LEU A 114 5.32 -4.62 5.69
N LEU A 115 4.87 -5.07 4.51
CA LEU A 115 5.68 -5.05 3.29
C LEU A 115 5.45 -3.78 2.48
N LYS A 116 4.17 -3.41 2.29
CA LYS A 116 3.79 -2.22 1.52
C LYS A 116 2.49 -1.64 2.04
N SER A 117 2.50 -0.37 2.40
CA SER A 117 1.28 0.37 2.77
C SER A 117 0.50 0.71 1.50
N VAL A 118 -0.74 0.23 1.40
CA VAL A 118 -1.63 0.46 0.25
C VAL A 118 -3.07 0.54 0.74
N TYR A 119 -3.86 1.41 0.11
CA TYR A 119 -5.28 1.61 0.43
C TYR A 119 -6.21 1.25 -0.73
N LYS A 120 -5.76 1.45 -1.98
CA LYS A 120 -6.56 1.17 -3.17
C LYS A 120 -6.64 -0.34 -3.42
N LYS A 121 -7.83 -0.82 -3.79
CA LYS A 121 -8.07 -2.25 -3.99
C LYS A 121 -7.25 -2.83 -5.15
N GLU A 122 -7.24 -2.16 -6.30
CA GLU A 122 -6.52 -2.67 -7.48
C GLU A 122 -5.02 -2.82 -7.20
N GLU A 123 -4.44 -1.84 -6.50
CA GLU A 123 -3.04 -1.89 -6.09
C GLU A 123 -2.78 -3.03 -5.09
N LEU A 124 -3.68 -3.25 -4.12
CA LEU A 124 -3.57 -4.35 -3.17
C LEU A 124 -3.51 -5.70 -3.89
N ASP A 125 -4.45 -5.96 -4.81
CA ASP A 125 -4.52 -7.22 -5.55
C ASP A 125 -3.25 -7.47 -6.39
N ALA A 126 -2.72 -6.40 -7.01
CA ALA A 126 -1.47 -6.45 -7.78
C ALA A 126 -0.25 -6.71 -6.91
N TYR A 127 -0.12 -6.00 -5.79
CA TYR A 127 1.02 -6.18 -4.88
C TYR A 127 0.97 -7.53 -4.17
N GLU A 128 -0.19 -8.02 -3.76
CA GLU A 128 -0.33 -9.35 -3.16
C GLU A 128 0.22 -10.42 -4.09
N THR A 129 -0.26 -10.44 -5.34
CA THR A 129 0.21 -11.36 -6.39
C THR A 129 1.71 -11.25 -6.61
N LEU A 130 2.24 -10.02 -6.70
CA LEU A 130 3.68 -9.78 -6.90
C LEU A 130 4.52 -10.30 -5.73
N TYR A 131 4.09 -10.07 -4.49
CA TYR A 131 4.83 -10.52 -3.31
C TYR A 131 4.77 -12.03 -3.09
N ILE A 132 3.65 -12.68 -3.45
CA ILE A 132 3.51 -14.14 -3.45
C ILE A 132 4.49 -14.74 -4.47
N LYS A 133 4.46 -14.29 -5.73
CA LYS A 133 5.39 -14.77 -6.77
C LYS A 133 6.86 -14.55 -6.42
N LYS A 134 7.17 -13.43 -5.77
CA LYS A 134 8.54 -13.13 -5.33
C LYS A 134 9.07 -14.12 -4.27
N HIS A 135 8.19 -14.81 -3.54
CA HIS A 135 8.57 -15.73 -2.46
C HIS A 135 7.94 -17.12 -2.63
N GLU A 136 7.85 -17.60 -3.86
CA GLU A 136 7.20 -18.86 -4.21
C GLU A 136 7.77 -20.05 -3.43
N ASP A 137 9.10 -20.08 -3.21
CA ASP A 137 9.79 -21.18 -2.50
C ASP A 137 9.39 -21.35 -1.03
N LYS A 138 8.86 -20.29 -0.40
CA LYS A 138 8.63 -20.23 1.07
C LYS A 138 7.18 -19.94 1.44
N ILE A 139 6.28 -19.81 0.47
CA ILE A 139 4.91 -19.33 0.72
C ILE A 139 4.02 -20.42 1.36
N LEU A 140 3.16 -20.01 2.30
CA LEU A 140 2.11 -20.84 2.91
C LEU A 140 0.74 -20.65 2.25
N ASN A 141 0.61 -19.67 1.37
CA ASN A 141 -0.66 -19.36 0.74
C ASN A 141 -1.11 -20.52 -0.15
N ASN A 142 -2.40 -20.86 -0.07
CA ASN A 142 -2.98 -21.90 -0.93
C ASN A 142 -3.18 -21.41 -2.37
N ASP A 143 -3.29 -20.09 -2.57
CA ASP A 143 -3.57 -19.46 -3.87
C ASP A 143 -2.45 -18.50 -4.27
N SER A 144 -2.16 -18.41 -5.58
CA SER A 144 -1.11 -17.54 -6.17
C SER A 144 -1.47 -16.04 -6.19
N GLY A 145 -2.49 -15.64 -5.42
CA GLY A 145 -3.02 -14.29 -5.36
C GLY A 145 -4.26 -14.06 -6.24
N PRO A 146 -4.87 -12.87 -6.13
CA PRO A 146 -6.14 -12.53 -6.79
C PRO A 146 -6.00 -12.28 -8.30
N ILE A 147 -4.80 -11.97 -8.81
CA ILE A 147 -4.56 -11.82 -10.26
C ILE A 147 -3.95 -13.13 -10.78
N GLN A 148 -4.79 -13.96 -11.39
CA GLN A 148 -4.36 -15.19 -12.04
C GLN A 148 -4.24 -14.98 -13.55
N ASN A 149 -3.19 -15.52 -14.15
CA ASN A 149 -2.94 -15.50 -15.60
C ASN A 149 -2.88 -14.08 -16.20
N SER A 150 -1.80 -13.35 -15.89
CA SER A 150 -1.44 -12.20 -16.72
C SER A 150 -1.09 -12.75 -18.12
N PRO A 151 -1.69 -12.22 -19.20
CA PRO A 151 -1.42 -12.69 -20.56
C PRO A 151 0.04 -12.53 -20.96
#